data_AF-A0AAW7ZVI8-F1
#
_entry.id   AF-A0AAW7ZVI8-F1
#
_cell.length_a   1.000
_cell.length_b   1.000
_cell.length_c   1.000
_cell.angle_alpha   90.00
_cell.angle_beta   90.00
_cell.angle_gamma   90.00
#
_symmetry.space_group_name_H-M   'P 1'
#
loop_
_entity.id
_entity.type
_entity.pdbx_description
1 polymer ?
#
loop_
_entity_poly.entity_id
_entity_poly.type
_entity_poly.pdbx_seq_one_letter_code
_entity_poly.pdbx_strand_id
1 'polypeptide(L)'
;MNMPYFFAFLPILISFASLLVSFIHGSNKNKTGIIDNLSKELSSKRVTPYVVQVCVSRIHNSRPIQFSILKKLLNYNDALEIIQLFSYGRKVLDIFKFSEDGNRILVGYSQAYNTFTSRLMSMLVCLLSLLVCYSASVYFMIEIMFSLNQMNSMGSVGVEAGDVIFKSIGLIFFMLMTFGFSWQFVIIFGSGKRIKKIQKLIDGNYSRKNHSRNR
;
A
#
# COMPACT_ATOMS: atom_id res chain seq x y z
N MET A 1 5.16 21.90 31.07
CA MET A 1 5.96 22.09 29.85
C MET A 1 6.56 20.73 29.49
N ASN A 2 5.86 19.95 28.66
CA ASN A 2 6.02 18.49 28.54
C ASN A 2 6.94 18.07 27.36
N MET A 3 8.10 18.73 27.23
CA MET A 3 9.11 18.39 26.21
C MET A 3 9.81 17.02 26.37
N PRO A 4 10.03 16.42 27.57
CA PRO A 4 10.84 15.21 27.65
C PRO A 4 10.14 13.96 27.08
N TYR A 5 8.80 13.96 27.05
CA TYR A 5 8.05 12.84 26.51
C TYR A 5 8.17 12.75 24.99
N PHE A 6 8.19 13.88 24.27
CA PHE A 6 8.33 13.91 22.80
C PHE A 6 9.58 13.17 22.30
N PHE A 7 10.69 13.30 23.01
CA PHE A 7 11.95 12.63 22.66
C PHE A 7 11.96 11.13 22.96
N ALA A 8 11.17 10.66 23.92
CA ALA A 8 10.99 9.22 24.16
C ALA A 8 10.23 8.52 23.02
N PHE A 9 9.43 9.26 22.24
CA PHE A 9 8.73 8.73 21.06
C PHE A 9 9.61 8.62 19.81
N LEU A 10 10.75 9.32 19.76
CA LEU A 10 11.58 9.42 18.56
C LEU A 10 12.14 8.06 18.11
N PRO A 11 12.69 7.20 18.98
CA PRO A 11 13.26 5.91 18.56
C PRO A 11 12.18 4.95 18.05
N ILE A 12 11.00 4.96 18.69
CA ILE A 12 9.84 4.15 18.28
C ILE A 12 9.34 4.63 16.91
N LEU A 13 9.16 5.93 16.73
CA LEU A 13 8.79 6.54 15.44
C LEU A 13 9.82 6.22 14.35
N ILE A 14 11.13 6.25 14.64
CA ILE A 14 12.21 5.93 13.69
C ILE A 14 12.20 4.44 13.32
N SER A 15 12.03 3.53 14.27
CA SER A 15 11.92 2.09 14.00
C SER A 15 10.68 1.75 13.18
N PHE A 16 9.55 2.40 13.46
CA PHE A 16 8.33 2.28 12.66
C PHE A 16 8.48 2.89 11.27
N ALA A 17 9.11 4.06 11.13
CA ALA A 17 9.42 4.68 9.85
C ALA A 17 10.40 3.82 9.01
N SER A 18 11.36 3.14 9.65
CA SER A 18 12.29 2.20 9.01
C SER A 18 11.58 0.94 8.47
N LEU A 19 10.67 0.36 9.27
CA LEU A 19 9.79 -0.73 8.84
C LEU A 19 8.88 -0.30 7.68
N LEU A 20 8.37 0.92 7.74
CA LEU A 20 7.55 1.56 6.71
C LEU A 20 8.35 1.75 5.40
N VAL A 21 9.57 2.29 5.45
CA VAL A 21 10.44 2.42 4.26
C VAL A 21 10.73 1.04 3.64
N SER A 22 11.00 0.04 4.46
CA SER A 22 11.31 -1.34 4.03
C SER A 22 10.11 -2.06 3.42
N PHE A 23 8.90 -1.85 3.94
CA PHE A 23 7.67 -2.43 3.41
C PHE A 23 7.19 -1.72 2.13
N ILE A 24 7.36 -0.39 2.07
CA ILE A 24 7.00 0.44 0.91
C ILE A 24 7.87 0.13 -0.29
N HIS A 25 9.19 0.16 -0.11
CA HIS A 25 10.13 -0.14 -1.19
C HIS A 25 10.08 -1.61 -1.62
N GLY A 26 9.45 -2.45 -0.78
CA GLY A 26 9.52 -3.89 -0.92
C GLY A 26 10.95 -4.32 -0.57
N SER A 27 11.06 -5.34 0.27
CA SER A 27 12.35 -5.99 0.54
C SER A 27 13.17 -6.08 -0.75
N ASN A 28 14.36 -5.47 -0.73
CA ASN A 28 15.32 -5.41 -1.83
C ASN A 28 15.94 -6.80 -2.08
N LYS A 29 15.13 -7.85 -2.07
CA LYS A 29 15.52 -9.20 -2.49
C LYS A 29 15.78 -9.15 -3.98
N ASN A 30 17.02 -9.45 -4.38
CA ASN A 30 17.52 -9.56 -5.77
C ASN A 30 16.40 -9.73 -6.82
N LYS A 31 15.82 -8.59 -7.25
CA LYS A 31 14.80 -8.57 -8.30
C LYS A 31 15.43 -8.75 -9.68
N THR A 32 16.74 -8.58 -9.78
CA THR A 32 17.56 -8.76 -10.98
C THR A 32 17.34 -10.12 -11.62
N GLY A 33 17.40 -11.21 -10.85
CA GLY A 33 17.15 -12.56 -11.38
C GLY A 33 15.71 -12.79 -11.87
N ILE A 34 14.73 -12.08 -11.30
CA ILE A 34 13.33 -12.14 -11.77
C ILE A 34 13.16 -11.33 -13.06
N ILE A 35 13.85 -10.19 -13.17
CA ILE A 35 13.87 -9.37 -14.38
C ILE A 35 14.56 -10.11 -15.52
N ASP A 36 15.67 -10.80 -15.24
CA ASP A 36 16.38 -11.62 -16.24
C ASP A 36 15.51 -12.78 -16.72
N ASN A 37 14.80 -13.45 -15.82
CA ASN A 37 13.84 -14.50 -16.18
C ASN A 37 12.66 -13.95 -16.99
N LEU A 38 12.14 -12.77 -16.65
CA LEU A 38 11.10 -12.10 -17.42
C LEU A 38 11.60 -11.74 -18.83
N SER A 39 12.82 -11.22 -18.94
CA SER A 39 13.44 -10.88 -20.23
C SER A 39 13.67 -12.12 -21.10
N LYS A 40 14.18 -13.21 -20.51
CA LYS A 40 14.35 -14.49 -21.20
C LYS A 40 13.01 -15.06 -21.68
N GLU A 41 11.99 -15.04 -20.83
CA GLU A 41 10.66 -15.55 -21.17
C GLU A 41 9.98 -14.72 -22.27
N LEU A 42 10.16 -13.39 -22.27
CA LEU A 42 9.66 -12.49 -23.31
C LEU A 42 10.41 -12.66 -24.64
N SER A 43 11.70 -13.04 -24.61
CA SER A 43 12.50 -13.34 -25.80
C SER A 43 12.27 -14.74 -26.38
N SER A 44 11.56 -15.61 -25.67
CA SER A 44 11.28 -16.98 -26.11
C SER A 44 10.29 -17.00 -27.29
N LYS A 45 10.50 -17.94 -28.22
CA LYS A 45 9.58 -18.18 -29.35
C LYS A 45 8.16 -18.58 -28.90
N ARG A 46 8.02 -19.14 -27.69
CA ARG A 46 6.73 -19.44 -27.06
C ARG A 46 6.73 -18.85 -25.66
N VAL A 47 6.02 -17.73 -25.49
CA VAL A 47 5.88 -17.04 -24.21
C VAL A 47 4.83 -17.75 -23.36
N THR A 48 5.19 -18.16 -22.14
CA THR A 48 4.26 -18.77 -21.20
C THR A 48 3.50 -17.69 -20.42
N PRO A 49 2.18 -17.52 -20.62
CA PRO A 49 1.42 -16.42 -20.03
C PRO A 49 1.54 -16.33 -18.50
N TYR A 50 1.52 -17.48 -17.83
CA TYR A 50 1.58 -17.58 -16.38
C TYR A 50 2.92 -17.10 -15.80
N VAL A 51 4.04 -17.44 -16.44
CA VAL A 51 5.39 -17.07 -15.99
C VAL A 51 5.57 -15.55 -16.02
N VAL A 52 5.09 -14.90 -17.08
CA VAL A 52 5.13 -13.44 -17.22
C VAL A 52 4.30 -12.74 -16.14
N GLN A 53 3.08 -13.24 -15.87
CA GLN A 53 2.22 -12.69 -14.82
C GLN A 53 2.88 -12.78 -13.42
N VAL A 54 3.47 -13.93 -13.10
CA VAL A 54 4.13 -14.17 -11.81
C VAL A 54 5.37 -13.29 -11.67
N CYS A 55 6.18 -13.15 -12.72
CA CYS A 55 7.38 -12.31 -12.68
C CYS A 55 7.01 -10.83 -12.44
N VAL A 56 6.04 -10.29 -13.19
CA VAL A 56 5.60 -8.89 -13.02
C VAL A 56 4.94 -8.66 -11.65
N SER A 57 4.12 -9.62 -11.20
CA SER A 57 3.52 -9.59 -9.86
C SER A 57 4.58 -9.54 -8.75
N ARG A 58 5.65 -10.32 -8.87
CA ARG A 58 6.77 -10.35 -7.90
C ARG A 58 7.63 -9.10 -7.95
N ILE A 59 7.92 -8.55 -9.14
CA ILE A 59 8.71 -7.32 -9.30
C ILE A 59 8.03 -6.15 -8.58
N HIS A 60 6.72 -5.99 -8.79
CA HIS A 60 5.95 -4.87 -8.25
C HIS A 60 5.23 -5.17 -6.94
N ASN A 61 5.40 -6.38 -6.39
CA ASN A 61 4.76 -6.85 -5.16
C ASN A 61 3.24 -6.56 -5.13
N SER A 62 2.55 -6.96 -6.19
CA SER A 62 1.10 -6.74 -6.38
C SER A 62 0.41 -7.99 -6.86
N ARG A 63 -0.92 -8.06 -6.73
CA ARG A 63 -1.73 -9.13 -7.33
C ARG A 63 -1.44 -9.25 -8.84
N PRO A 64 -1.47 -10.48 -9.41
CA PRO A 64 -1.21 -10.67 -10.83
C PRO A 64 -2.19 -9.88 -11.71
N ILE A 65 -1.67 -9.39 -12.83
CA ILE A 65 -2.42 -8.72 -13.89
C ILE A 65 -2.65 -9.74 -14.99
N GLN A 66 -3.83 -9.75 -15.62
CA GLN A 66 -4.12 -10.68 -16.71
C GLN A 66 -3.13 -10.50 -17.89
N PHE A 67 -2.68 -11.62 -18.46
CA PHE A 67 -1.66 -11.62 -19.51
C PHE A 67 -2.09 -10.88 -20.78
N SER A 68 -3.36 -10.90 -21.15
CA SER A 68 -3.89 -10.14 -22.30
C SER A 68 -3.57 -8.64 -22.19
N ILE A 69 -3.82 -8.08 -21.02
CA ILE A 69 -3.60 -6.67 -20.69
C ILE A 69 -2.09 -6.41 -20.55
N LEU A 70 -1.38 -7.32 -19.90
CA LEU A 70 0.06 -7.21 -19.68
C LEU A 70 0.84 -7.22 -21.00
N LYS A 71 0.44 -8.07 -21.95
CA LYS A 71 1.02 -8.12 -23.30
C LYS A 71 0.88 -6.78 -24.04
N LYS A 72 -0.26 -6.09 -23.88
CA LYS A 72 -0.47 -4.77 -24.48
C LYS A 72 0.32 -3.68 -23.73
N LEU A 73 0.34 -3.71 -22.39
CA LEU A 73 1.07 -2.76 -21.54
C LEU A 73 2.58 -2.81 -21.75
N LEU A 74 3.18 -4.01 -21.81
CA LEU A 74 4.63 -4.19 -21.97
C LEU A 74 5.17 -3.66 -23.31
N ASN A 75 4.30 -3.40 -24.29
CA ASN A 75 4.67 -2.77 -25.55
C ASN A 75 4.71 -1.23 -25.48
N TYR A 76 4.40 -0.63 -24.33
CA TYR A 76 4.51 0.82 -24.13
C TYR A 76 5.87 1.19 -23.56
N ASN A 77 6.37 2.38 -23.93
CA ASN A 77 7.65 2.88 -23.42
C ASN A 77 7.62 3.09 -21.90
N ASP A 78 6.45 3.43 -21.35
CA ASP A 78 6.25 3.74 -19.93
C ASP A 78 5.59 2.57 -19.17
N ALA A 79 5.69 1.34 -19.70
CA ALA A 79 5.02 0.15 -19.15
C ALA A 79 5.30 -0.06 -17.65
N LEU A 80 6.56 0.08 -17.24
CA LEU A 80 6.99 -0.12 -15.86
C LEU A 80 6.44 0.95 -14.91
N GLU A 81 6.38 2.22 -15.35
CA GLU A 81 5.79 3.30 -14.55
C GLU A 81 4.28 3.08 -14.37
N ILE A 82 3.58 2.69 -15.44
CA ILE A 82 2.15 2.37 -15.41
C ILE A 82 1.88 1.22 -14.44
N ILE A 83 2.65 0.13 -14.54
CA ILE A 83 2.50 -1.03 -13.66
C ILE A 83 2.81 -0.64 -12.22
N GLN A 84 3.86 0.14 -11.94
CA GLN A 84 4.20 0.58 -10.59
C GLN A 84 3.09 1.43 -9.95
N LEU A 85 2.53 2.40 -10.69
CA LEU A 85 1.43 3.23 -10.21
C LEU A 85 0.16 2.42 -9.93
N PHE A 86 -0.13 1.43 -10.78
CA PHE A 86 -1.26 0.53 -10.62
C PHE A 86 -1.08 -0.44 -9.44
N SER A 87 0.11 -1.03 -9.31
CA SER A 87 0.48 -1.93 -8.22
C SER A 87 0.35 -1.29 -6.86
N TYR A 88 0.68 0.00 -6.72
CA TYR A 88 0.52 0.71 -5.44
C TYR A 88 -0.91 0.70 -4.93
N GLY A 89 -1.91 0.85 -5.81
CA GLY A 89 -3.31 0.73 -5.42
C GLY A 89 -3.62 -0.68 -4.95
N ARG A 90 -3.40 -1.67 -5.83
CA ARG A 90 -3.75 -3.08 -5.60
C ARG A 90 -2.94 -3.81 -4.53
N LYS A 91 -1.85 -3.23 -4.01
CA LYS A 91 -1.01 -3.83 -2.97
C LYS A 91 -1.74 -3.92 -1.63
N VAL A 92 -2.56 -2.92 -1.30
CA VAL A 92 -3.27 -2.83 -0.01
C VAL A 92 -4.78 -2.84 -0.19
N LEU A 93 -5.29 -2.17 -1.23
CA LEU A 93 -6.73 -2.11 -1.50
C LEU A 93 -6.94 -2.41 -2.99
N ASP A 94 -7.77 -3.39 -3.34
CA ASP A 94 -8.04 -3.74 -4.74
C ASP A 94 -8.94 -2.68 -5.43
N ILE A 95 -8.49 -1.41 -5.43
CA ILE A 95 -9.22 -0.21 -5.87
C ILE A 95 -9.14 -0.02 -7.38
N PHE A 96 -8.05 -0.44 -8.02
CA PHE A 96 -7.85 -0.24 -9.45
C PHE A 96 -8.18 -1.50 -10.24
N LYS A 97 -8.89 -1.32 -11.34
CA LYS A 97 -9.20 -2.39 -12.30
C LYS A 97 -8.83 -1.94 -13.70
N PHE A 98 -8.11 -2.80 -14.43
CA PHE A 98 -7.97 -2.63 -15.87
C PHE A 98 -9.25 -3.13 -16.55
N SER A 99 -9.73 -2.35 -17.51
CA SER A 99 -10.80 -2.72 -18.42
C SER A 99 -10.27 -2.63 -19.84
N GLU A 100 -10.72 -3.54 -20.71
CA GLU A 100 -10.46 -3.43 -22.14
C GLU A 100 -11.72 -2.91 -22.81
N ASP A 101 -11.60 -1.79 -23.52
CA ASP A 101 -12.63 -1.27 -24.40
C ASP A 101 -12.09 -1.30 -25.84
N GLY A 102 -12.51 -2.31 -26.59
CA GLY A 102 -11.94 -2.66 -27.89
C GLY A 102 -10.43 -2.96 -27.81
N ASN A 103 -9.63 -2.16 -28.54
CA ASN A 103 -8.16 -2.29 -28.54
C ASN A 103 -7.46 -1.31 -27.58
N ARG A 104 -8.22 -0.62 -26.72
CA ARG A 104 -7.74 0.36 -25.74
C ARG A 104 -7.77 -0.22 -24.32
N ILE A 105 -6.70 0.02 -23.58
CA ILE A 105 -6.64 -0.27 -22.14
C ILE A 105 -7.18 0.96 -21.40
N LEU A 106 -8.20 0.76 -20.58
CA LEU A 106 -8.74 1.78 -19.69
C LEU A 106 -8.44 1.40 -18.24
N VAL A 107 -8.10 2.39 -17.43
CA VAL A 107 -7.93 2.20 -15.98
C VAL A 107 -9.07 2.85 -15.25
N GLY A 108 -9.78 2.04 -14.48
CA GLY A 108 -10.93 2.47 -13.70
C GLY A 108 -10.88 2.00 -12.26
N TYR A 109 -11.95 2.30 -11.56
CA TYR A 109 -12.19 1.79 -10.22
C TYR A 109 -12.68 0.33 -10.27
N SER A 110 -12.32 -0.44 -9.25
CA SER A 110 -12.92 -1.73 -8.96
C SER A 110 -14.39 -1.56 -8.57
N GLN A 111 -15.17 -2.63 -8.66
CA GLN A 111 -16.61 -2.61 -8.44
C GLN A 111 -16.99 -2.02 -7.06
N ALA A 112 -16.20 -2.31 -6.02
CA ALA A 112 -16.41 -1.77 -4.67
C ALA A 112 -16.24 -0.24 -4.58
N TYR A 113 -15.45 0.36 -5.47
CA TYR A 113 -15.08 1.79 -5.44
C TYR A 113 -15.59 2.56 -6.65
N ASN A 114 -16.51 1.98 -7.44
CA ASN A 114 -16.96 2.56 -8.70
C ASN A 114 -17.76 3.85 -8.51
N THR A 115 -18.56 3.93 -7.44
CA THR A 115 -19.35 5.13 -7.14
C THR A 115 -18.56 6.14 -6.31
N PHE A 116 -18.90 7.43 -6.45
CA PHE A 116 -18.34 8.47 -5.60
C PHE A 116 -18.77 8.28 -4.13
N THR A 117 -20.02 7.89 -3.93
CA THR A 117 -20.61 7.62 -2.62
C THR A 117 -19.89 6.48 -1.91
N SER A 118 -19.57 5.37 -2.59
CA SER A 118 -18.84 4.26 -1.94
C SER A 118 -17.43 4.69 -1.52
N ARG A 119 -16.74 5.47 -2.36
CA ARG A 119 -15.42 6.03 -2.03
C ARG A 119 -15.49 6.95 -0.82
N LEU A 120 -16.47 7.85 -0.75
CA LEU A 120 -16.67 8.72 0.41
C LEU A 120 -17.00 7.92 1.67
N MET A 121 -17.89 6.93 1.60
CA MET A 121 -18.23 6.09 2.74
C MET A 121 -17.02 5.29 3.23
N SER A 122 -16.20 4.73 2.32
CA SER A 122 -14.95 4.07 2.71
C SER A 122 -13.97 5.06 3.35
N MET A 123 -13.83 6.28 2.84
CA MET A 123 -13.00 7.31 3.47
C MET A 123 -13.51 7.67 4.88
N LEU A 124 -14.82 7.82 5.05
CA LEU A 124 -15.45 8.11 6.35
C LEU A 124 -15.23 6.98 7.35
N VAL A 125 -15.39 5.72 6.93
CA VAL A 125 -15.09 4.56 7.77
C VAL A 125 -13.63 4.56 8.18
N CYS A 126 -12.69 4.78 7.25
CA CYS A 126 -11.27 4.88 7.60
C CYS A 126 -11.01 6.03 8.60
N LEU A 127 -11.66 7.18 8.44
CA LEU A 127 -11.50 8.33 9.34
C LEU A 127 -12.08 8.06 10.73
N LEU A 128 -13.25 7.46 10.82
CA LEU A 128 -13.85 7.05 12.10
C LEU A 128 -12.99 6.00 12.80
N SER A 129 -12.52 4.98 12.08
CA SER A 129 -11.62 3.97 12.64
C SER A 129 -10.29 4.58 13.09
N LEU A 130 -9.76 5.57 12.38
CA LEU A 130 -8.58 6.34 12.81
C LEU A 130 -8.80 7.05 14.14
N LEU A 131 -9.94 7.74 14.29
CA LEU A 131 -10.27 8.44 15.53
C LEU A 131 -10.41 7.46 16.70
N VAL A 132 -11.11 6.34 16.49
CA VAL A 132 -11.28 5.30 17.50
C VAL A 132 -9.92 4.71 17.89
N CYS A 133 -9.10 4.27 16.93
CA CYS A 133 -7.79 3.69 17.23
C CYS A 133 -6.86 4.70 17.92
N TYR A 134 -6.86 5.96 17.48
CA TYR A 134 -6.06 7.01 18.12
C TYR A 134 -6.51 7.25 19.57
N SER A 135 -7.81 7.40 19.81
CA SER A 135 -8.34 7.59 21.17
C SER A 135 -8.05 6.39 22.08
N ALA A 136 -8.17 5.15 21.56
CA ALA A 136 -7.83 3.94 22.29
C ALA A 136 -6.33 3.87 22.61
N SER A 137 -5.45 4.22 21.66
CA SER A 137 -4.01 4.31 21.92
C SER A 137 -3.69 5.31 23.01
N VAL A 138 -4.31 6.50 23.01
CA VAL A 138 -4.11 7.50 24.07
C VAL A 138 -4.60 6.97 25.42
N TYR A 139 -5.76 6.31 25.46
CA TYR A 139 -6.31 5.71 26.67
C TYR A 139 -5.37 4.65 27.27
N PHE A 140 -4.95 3.66 26.48
CA PHE A 140 -4.02 2.61 26.93
C PHE A 140 -2.70 3.21 27.41
N MET A 141 -2.23 4.27 26.77
CA MET A 141 -1.00 4.95 27.19
C MET A 141 -1.15 5.60 28.58
N ILE A 142 -2.26 6.30 28.83
CA ILE A 142 -2.54 6.92 30.14
C ILE A 142 -2.64 5.83 31.22
N GLU A 143 -3.33 4.73 30.94
CA GLU A 143 -3.42 3.61 31.87
C GLU A 143 -2.06 2.99 32.18
N ILE A 144 -1.19 2.79 31.19
CA ILE A 144 0.17 2.29 31.41
C ILE A 144 0.95 3.25 32.32
N MET A 145 0.87 4.56 32.08
CA MET A 145 1.55 5.55 32.93
C MET A 145 1.04 5.51 34.37
N PHE A 146 -0.27 5.34 34.57
CA PHE A 146 -0.86 5.24 35.89
C PHE A 146 -0.43 3.95 36.61
N SER A 147 -0.48 2.80 35.92
CA SER A 147 -0.02 1.51 36.45
C SER A 147 1.47 1.53 36.81
N LEU A 148 2.33 2.14 35.98
CA LEU A 148 3.76 2.29 36.28
C LEU A 148 4.02 3.17 37.51
N ASN A 149 3.26 4.26 37.67
CA ASN A 149 3.36 5.11 38.86
C ASN A 149 2.93 4.38 40.13
N GLN A 150 1.89 3.54 40.06
CA GLN A 150 1.46 2.72 41.19
C GLN A 150 2.48 1.65 41.56
N MET A 151 3.04 0.93 40.57
CA MET A 151 4.09 -0.08 40.78
C MET A 151 5.32 0.50 41.51
N ASN A 152 5.74 1.71 41.12
CA ASN A 152 6.83 2.43 41.78
C ASN A 152 6.52 2.79 43.24
N SER A 153 5.25 2.90 43.62
CA SER A 153 4.81 3.29 44.97
C SER A 153 4.47 2.13 45.90
N MET A 154 4.08 0.96 45.37
CA MET A 154 3.50 -0.13 46.18
C MET A 154 4.30 -1.45 46.20
N GLY A 155 5.39 -1.59 45.44
CA GLY A 155 6.28 -2.78 45.56
C GLY A 155 5.63 -4.14 45.22
N SER A 156 4.47 -4.12 44.58
CA SER A 156 3.69 -5.28 44.14
C SER A 156 4.10 -5.66 42.71
N VAL A 157 5.01 -6.63 42.59
CA VAL A 157 5.76 -6.85 41.31
C VAL A 157 5.08 -7.85 40.37
N GLY A 158 4.17 -8.71 40.85
CA GLY A 158 3.68 -9.87 40.10
C GLY A 158 2.42 -9.66 39.25
N VAL A 159 1.35 -9.16 39.85
CA VAL A 159 0.02 -9.04 39.19
C VAL A 159 -0.05 -7.78 38.32
N GLU A 160 0.61 -6.71 38.73
CA GLU A 160 0.63 -5.42 38.02
C GLU A 160 1.50 -5.46 36.74
N ALA A 161 2.54 -6.32 36.70
CA ALA A 161 3.42 -6.43 35.54
C ALA A 161 2.72 -7.07 34.32
N GLY A 162 1.85 -8.05 34.56
CA GLY A 162 1.05 -8.70 33.51
C GLY A 162 0.07 -7.73 32.86
N ASP A 163 -0.56 -6.86 33.65
CA ASP A 163 -1.50 -5.84 33.18
C ASP A 163 -0.80 -4.77 32.32
N VAL A 164 0.39 -4.31 32.75
CA VAL A 164 1.21 -3.38 31.95
C VAL A 164 1.63 -3.99 30.61
N ILE A 165 2.02 -5.27 30.58
CA ILE A 165 2.38 -5.96 29.33
C ILE A 165 1.17 -6.05 28.40
N PHE A 166 0.01 -6.46 28.91
CA PHE A 166 -1.21 -6.58 28.12
C PHE A 166 -1.63 -5.22 27.51
N LYS A 167 -1.64 -4.16 28.32
CA LYS A 167 -1.94 -2.80 27.86
C LYS A 167 -0.92 -2.31 26.82
N SER A 168 0.35 -2.66 26.99
CA SER A 168 1.42 -2.31 26.03
C SER A 168 1.22 -3.00 24.67
N ILE A 169 0.81 -4.28 24.67
CA ILE A 169 0.46 -5.01 23.44
C ILE A 169 -0.77 -4.36 22.78
N GLY A 170 -1.79 -4.00 23.57
CA GLY A 170 -2.97 -3.27 23.09
C GLY A 170 -2.60 -1.93 22.45
N LEU A 171 -1.73 -1.16 23.08
CA LEU A 171 -1.22 0.12 22.56
C LEU A 171 -0.56 -0.06 21.19
N ILE A 172 0.36 -1.03 21.06
CA ILE A 172 1.05 -1.34 19.80
C ILE A 172 0.05 -1.74 18.72
N PHE A 173 -0.94 -2.56 19.06
CA PHE A 173 -1.99 -2.97 18.13
C PHE A 173 -2.80 -1.77 17.61
N PHE A 174 -3.27 -0.88 18.47
CA PHE A 174 -4.04 0.29 18.05
C PHE A 174 -3.20 1.30 17.25
N MET A 175 -1.90 1.43 17.54
CA MET A 175 -0.99 2.22 16.72
C MET A 175 -0.81 1.63 15.32
N LEU A 176 -0.64 0.31 15.20
CA LEU A 176 -0.58 -0.39 13.91
C LEU A 176 -1.88 -0.24 13.12
N MET A 177 -3.03 -0.32 13.78
CA MET A 177 -4.33 -0.13 13.13
C MET A 177 -4.52 1.31 12.65
N THR A 178 -4.11 2.31 13.45
CA THR A 178 -4.09 3.72 13.04
C THR A 178 -3.25 3.91 11.78
N PHE A 179 -2.10 3.25 11.71
CA PHE A 179 -1.27 3.26 10.51
C PHE A 179 -1.98 2.59 9.31
N GLY A 180 -2.58 1.42 9.50
CA GLY A 180 -3.32 0.71 8.45
C GLY A 180 -4.45 1.56 7.86
N PHE A 181 -5.27 2.19 8.70
CA PHE A 181 -6.39 3.00 8.24
C PHE A 181 -5.97 4.33 7.59
N SER A 182 -4.90 4.98 8.07
CA SER A 182 -4.37 6.20 7.44
C SER A 182 -3.81 5.90 6.06
N TRP A 183 -3.12 4.77 5.92
CA TRP A 183 -2.65 4.28 4.62
C TRP A 183 -3.80 4.06 3.64
N GLN A 184 -4.84 3.34 4.08
CA GLN A 184 -6.03 3.08 3.28
C GLN A 184 -6.71 4.38 2.83
N PHE A 185 -6.86 5.34 3.75
CA PHE A 185 -7.40 6.66 3.48
C PHE A 185 -6.61 7.39 2.38
N VAL A 186 -5.28 7.44 2.50
CA VAL A 186 -4.41 8.10 1.51
C VAL A 186 -4.52 7.45 0.12
N ILE A 187 -4.62 6.13 0.04
CA ILE A 187 -4.82 5.45 -1.26
C ILE A 187 -6.16 5.88 -1.86
N ILE A 188 -7.25 5.82 -1.09
CA ILE A 188 -8.60 6.12 -1.60
C ILE A 188 -8.67 7.60 -2.03
N PHE A 189 -8.11 8.51 -1.23
CA PHE A 189 -8.06 9.95 -1.53
C PHE A 189 -7.22 10.25 -2.79
N GLY A 190 -6.03 9.65 -2.90
CA GLY A 190 -5.12 9.84 -4.03
C GLY A 190 -5.52 9.09 -5.30
N SER A 191 -6.50 8.18 -5.22
CA SER A 191 -6.87 7.26 -6.30
C SER A 191 -7.25 7.98 -7.60
N GLY A 192 -8.02 9.07 -7.52
CA GLY A 192 -8.50 9.79 -8.70
C GLY A 192 -7.38 10.47 -9.50
N LYS A 193 -6.44 11.12 -8.80
CA LYS A 193 -5.25 11.72 -9.44
C LYS A 193 -4.38 10.65 -10.10
N ARG A 194 -4.22 9.50 -9.45
CA ARG A 194 -3.44 8.37 -9.97
C ARG A 194 -4.07 7.75 -11.22
N ILE A 195 -5.38 7.51 -11.22
CA ILE A 195 -6.09 7.01 -12.40
C ILE A 195 -5.92 7.97 -13.57
N LYS A 196 -6.10 9.29 -13.36
CA LYS A 196 -5.86 10.29 -14.40
C LYS A 196 -4.42 10.26 -14.93
N LYS A 197 -3.42 10.13 -14.04
CA LYS A 197 -2.01 10.02 -14.46
C LYS A 197 -1.77 8.76 -15.29
N ILE A 198 -2.28 7.61 -14.85
CA ILE A 198 -2.14 6.34 -15.58
C ILE A 198 -2.82 6.43 -16.95
N GLN A 199 -4.05 6.93 -17.01
CA GLN A 199 -4.78 7.09 -18.26
C GLN A 199 -4.04 8.03 -19.23
N LYS A 200 -3.48 9.14 -18.74
CA LYS A 200 -2.66 10.05 -19.55
C LYS A 200 -1.42 9.36 -20.16
N LEU A 201 -0.74 8.50 -19.41
CA LEU A 201 0.41 7.73 -19.90
C LEU A 201 -0.01 6.72 -20.97
N ILE A 202 -1.16 6.07 -20.79
CA ILE A 202 -1.72 5.12 -21.78
C ILE A 202 -2.10 5.87 -23.06
N ASP A 203 -2.85 6.96 -22.96
CA ASP A 203 -3.33 7.75 -24.11
C ASP A 203 -2.16 8.37 -24.91
N GLY A 204 -1.09 8.79 -24.22
CA GLY A 204 0.13 9.28 -24.86
C GLY A 204 0.83 8.23 -25.72
N ASN A 205 0.84 6.98 -25.27
CA ASN A 205 1.41 5.86 -26.03
C ASN A 205 0.54 5.49 -27.25
N TYR A 206 -0.79 5.58 -27.15
CA TYR A 206 -1.67 5.40 -28.31
C TYR A 206 -1.48 6.49 -29.37
N SER A 207 -1.36 7.75 -28.95
CA SER A 207 -1.15 8.88 -29.86
C SER A 207 0.16 8.76 -30.64
N ARG A 208 1.25 8.36 -29.96
CA ARG A 208 2.54 8.08 -30.61
C ARG A 208 2.47 6.93 -31.63
N LYS A 209 1.78 5.84 -31.29
CA LYS A 209 1.68 4.66 -32.16
C LYS A 209 0.87 4.92 -33.44
N ASN A 210 -0.11 5.83 -33.37
CA ASN A 210 -0.84 6.28 -34.56
C ASN A 210 0.00 7.23 -35.43
N HIS A 211 0.82 8.10 -34.83
CA HIS A 211 1.76 8.94 -35.57
C HIS A 211 2.89 8.14 -36.26
N SER A 212 3.37 7.06 -35.65
CA SER A 212 4.38 6.20 -36.28
C SER A 212 3.82 5.29 -37.38
N ARG A 213 2.50 5.11 -37.45
CA ARG A 213 1.82 4.31 -38.49
C ARG A 213 1.41 5.12 -39.73
N ASN A 214 1.35 6.45 -39.58
CA ASN A 214 1.01 7.39 -40.65
C ASN A 214 2.27 8.06 -41.26
N ARG A 215 3.46 7.53 -40.97
CA ARG A 215 4.72 7.83 -41.65
C ARG A 215 5.21 6.57 -42.32
#